data_AF-A0A5N3UPV5-F1
#
_entry.id   AF-A0A5N3UPV5-F1
#
_cell.length_a   1.000
_cell.length_b   1.000
_cell.length_c   1.000
_cell.angle_alpha   90.00
_cell.angle_beta   90.00
_cell.angle_gamma   90.00
#
_symmetry.space_group_name_H-M   'P 1'
#
loop_
_entity.id
_entity.type
_entity.pdbx_description
1 polymer ?
#
loop_
_entity_poly.entity_id
_entity_poly.type
_entity_poly.pdbx_seq_one_letter_code
_entity_poly.pdbx_strand_id
1 'polypeptide(L)'
;MSLCVRIPQPVCRVAVLGENTLTEILAWLENQPLEVVILTYRNFQGMMEDLHEYLMGCIKNISGDMLCPHGEVPILCQLWSQGQQVILSYKDETSMSQHEELWPSIPYWWGNQNSSPSLVPGRLFMTGINLTEKLEFVLVHPAWSLEKLTQWGLPYLCAWVRDQ
;
A
#
# COMPACT_ATOMS: atom_id res chain seq x y z
N MET A 1 -5.04 -10.52 2.29
CA MET A 1 -4.63 -11.06 0.98
C MET A 1 -4.92 -9.99 -0.04
N SER A 2 -3.92 -9.20 -0.43
CA SER A 2 -4.10 -8.11 -1.41
C SER A 2 -3.19 -8.40 -2.59
N LEU A 3 -3.79 -8.92 -3.65
CA LEU A 3 -3.16 -9.05 -4.96
C LEU A 3 -4.24 -8.77 -6.01
N CYS A 4 -4.03 -7.75 -6.83
CA CYS A 4 -4.62 -7.73 -8.16
C CYS A 4 -3.68 -6.98 -9.11
N VAL A 5 -3.25 -7.68 -10.16
CA VAL A 5 -2.41 -7.17 -11.27
C VAL A 5 -3.19 -7.38 -12.56
N ARG A 6 -3.48 -6.30 -13.33
CA ARG A 6 -2.98 -6.01 -14.70
C ARG A 6 -3.66 -4.75 -15.30
N ILE A 7 -3.09 -4.27 -16.42
CA ILE A 7 -3.46 -3.21 -17.42
C ILE A 7 -2.93 -1.76 -17.21
N PRO A 8 -2.71 -0.94 -18.29
CA PRO A 8 -1.40 -0.46 -18.70
C PRO A 8 -1.35 1.07 -18.76
N GLN A 9 -0.97 1.75 -17.67
CA GLN A 9 -0.62 3.19 -17.54
C GLN A 9 0.09 3.34 -16.18
N PRO A 10 0.80 4.45 -15.85
CA PRO A 10 1.68 4.46 -14.69
C PRO A 10 0.86 4.25 -13.40
N VAL A 11 1.01 3.08 -12.79
CA VAL A 11 0.17 2.64 -11.66
C VAL A 11 1.06 2.39 -10.45
N CYS A 12 0.90 3.21 -9.41
CA CYS A 12 1.41 2.90 -8.08
C CYS A 12 0.84 1.56 -7.59
N ARG A 13 1.70 0.57 -7.38
CA ARG A 13 1.30 -0.75 -6.86
C ARG A 13 1.48 -0.78 -5.34
N VAL A 14 0.51 -1.39 -4.64
CA VAL A 14 0.53 -1.60 -3.18
C VAL A 14 0.62 -3.09 -2.91
N ALA A 15 1.61 -3.53 -2.14
CA ALA A 15 1.84 -4.92 -1.78
C ALA A 15 2.03 -5.08 -0.26
N VAL A 16 1.69 -6.27 0.26
CA VAL A 16 1.92 -6.69 1.66
C VAL A 16 3.11 -7.65 1.68
N LEU A 17 4.12 -7.39 2.50
CA LEU A 17 5.43 -8.04 2.37
C LEU A 17 5.85 -8.83 3.62
N GLY A 18 6.33 -10.05 3.39
CA GLY A 18 7.46 -10.61 4.13
C GLY A 18 8.77 -10.33 3.37
N GLU A 19 9.93 -10.63 3.97
CA GLU A 19 11.26 -10.33 3.38
C GLU A 19 11.43 -10.87 1.95
N ASN A 20 11.03 -12.11 1.69
CA ASN A 20 11.11 -12.72 0.35
C ASN A 20 10.30 -11.95 -0.70
N THR A 21 9.11 -11.47 -0.32
CA THR A 21 8.24 -10.70 -1.22
C THR A 21 8.84 -9.32 -1.52
N LEU A 22 9.54 -8.71 -0.57
CA LEU A 22 10.24 -7.44 -0.78
C LEU A 22 11.29 -7.59 -1.87
N THR A 23 12.14 -8.61 -1.74
CA THR A 23 13.21 -8.89 -2.69
C THR A 23 12.66 -9.14 -4.11
N GLU A 24 11.56 -9.89 -4.23
CA GLU A 24 10.91 -10.14 -5.52
C GLU A 24 10.38 -8.85 -6.18
N ILE A 25 9.79 -7.96 -5.39
CA ILE A 25 9.28 -6.68 -5.89
C ILE A 25 10.43 -5.78 -6.35
N LEU A 26 11.52 -5.72 -5.59
CA LEU A 26 12.67 -4.90 -5.92
C LEU A 26 13.39 -5.41 -7.18
N ALA A 27 13.58 -6.73 -7.31
CA ALA A 27 14.11 -7.33 -8.53
C ALA A 27 13.25 -7.03 -9.77
N TRP A 28 11.92 -6.92 -9.59
CA TRP A 28 11.04 -6.46 -10.65
C TRP A 28 11.21 -4.97 -10.95
N LEU A 29 11.35 -4.12 -9.93
CA LEU A 29 11.54 -2.67 -10.07
C LEU A 29 12.82 -2.30 -10.80
N GLU A 30 13.91 -3.05 -10.61
CA GLU A 30 15.17 -2.88 -11.34
C GLU A 30 14.97 -2.93 -12.87
N ASN A 31 13.98 -3.70 -13.32
CA ASN A 31 13.65 -3.84 -14.74
C ASN A 31 12.57 -2.86 -15.22
N GLN A 32 12.04 -2.01 -14.33
CA GLN A 32 10.92 -1.11 -14.58
C GLN A 32 11.20 0.30 -14.02
N PRO A 33 12.11 1.08 -14.64
CA PRO A 33 12.62 2.34 -14.08
C PRO A 33 11.56 3.45 -13.92
N LEU A 34 10.39 3.30 -14.54
CA LEU A 34 9.28 4.25 -14.44
C LEU A 34 8.21 3.84 -13.42
N GLU A 35 8.39 2.70 -12.77
CA GLU A 35 7.46 2.21 -11.76
C GLU A 35 7.93 2.60 -10.37
N VAL A 36 6.96 3.02 -9.54
CA VAL A 36 7.16 3.35 -8.13
C VAL A 36 6.16 2.53 -7.32
N VAL A 37 6.64 1.89 -6.26
CA VAL A 37 5.85 1.09 -5.34
C VAL A 37 5.69 1.82 -4.01
N ILE A 38 4.47 1.81 -3.49
CA ILE A 38 4.18 2.31 -2.14
C ILE A 38 3.96 1.10 -1.23
N LEU A 39 4.87 0.90 -0.29
CA LEU A 39 4.78 -0.15 0.72
C LEU A 39 4.15 0.42 1.98
N THR A 40 3.09 -0.23 2.46
CA THR A 40 2.39 0.21 3.68
C THR A 40 2.51 -0.83 4.78
N TYR A 41 3.27 -0.52 5.81
CA TYR A 41 3.36 -1.33 7.02
C TYR A 41 2.46 -0.73 8.11
N ARG A 42 1.49 -1.52 8.57
CA ARG A 42 0.44 -1.09 9.51
C ARG A 42 -0.06 -2.26 10.33
N ASN A 43 -0.81 -1.94 11.38
CA ASN A 43 -1.45 -2.91 12.28
C ASN A 43 -0.43 -3.82 13.01
N PHE A 44 0.58 -3.21 13.62
CA PHE A 44 1.61 -3.87 14.41
C PHE A 44 1.08 -4.36 15.78
N GLN A 45 0.10 -5.27 15.77
CA GLN A 45 -0.51 -5.73 17.01
C GLN A 45 0.48 -6.57 17.82
N GLY A 46 0.90 -6.04 18.97
CA GLY A 46 1.80 -6.74 19.90
C GLY A 46 3.26 -6.80 19.44
N MET A 47 3.67 -5.96 18.49
CA MET A 47 5.05 -5.88 18.05
C MET A 47 5.87 -5.07 19.06
N MET A 48 7.05 -5.57 19.41
CA MET A 48 7.99 -4.92 20.33
C MET A 48 8.91 -3.96 19.55
N GLU A 49 9.48 -2.97 20.24
CA GLU A 49 10.33 -1.92 19.64
C GLU A 49 11.59 -2.50 18.96
N ASP A 50 12.21 -3.52 19.54
CA ASP A 50 13.35 -4.23 18.95
C ASP A 50 13.00 -4.92 17.61
N LEU A 51 11.77 -5.43 17.47
CA LEU A 51 11.27 -5.98 16.22
C LEU A 51 10.99 -4.89 15.19
N HIS A 52 10.58 -3.70 15.61
CA HIS A 52 10.42 -2.54 14.71
C HIS A 52 11.76 -2.13 14.12
N GLU A 53 12.77 -1.97 14.97
CA GLU A 53 14.16 -1.69 14.55
C GLU A 53 14.72 -2.79 13.63
N TYR A 54 14.51 -4.06 13.98
CA TYR A 54 14.93 -5.17 13.13
C TYR A 54 14.28 -5.13 11.74
N LEU A 55 12.95 -4.97 11.69
CA LEU A 55 12.21 -4.86 10.42
C LEU A 55 12.71 -3.66 9.60
N MET A 56 12.95 -2.52 10.24
CA MET A 56 13.48 -1.34 9.57
C MET A 56 14.88 -1.56 9.02
N GLY A 57 15.75 -2.22 9.78
CA GLY A 57 17.07 -2.66 9.32
C GLY A 57 16.96 -3.56 8.09
N CYS A 58 16.07 -4.55 8.09
CA CYS A 58 15.82 -5.42 6.94
C CYS A 58 15.35 -4.63 5.72
N ILE A 59 14.34 -3.76 5.88
CA ILE A 59 13.79 -2.99 4.74
C ILE A 59 14.87 -2.08 4.14
N LYS A 60 15.65 -1.38 4.98
CA LYS A 60 16.75 -0.52 4.50
C LYS A 60 17.83 -1.32 3.78
N ASN A 61 18.25 -2.44 4.36
CA ASN A 61 19.27 -3.29 3.76
C ASN A 61 18.84 -3.88 2.41
N ILE A 62 17.58 -4.29 2.30
CA ILE A 62 17.07 -4.92 1.07
C ILE A 62 16.78 -3.85 0.00
N SER A 63 16.19 -2.71 0.38
CA SER A 63 15.74 -1.69 -0.57
C SER A 63 16.86 -0.73 -1.01
N GLY A 64 17.87 -0.51 -0.16
CA GLY A 64 19.02 0.35 -0.45
C GLY A 64 18.61 1.74 -0.95
N ASP A 65 19.29 2.19 -2.01
CA ASP A 65 19.10 3.53 -2.59
C ASP A 65 17.75 3.70 -3.34
N MET A 66 16.98 2.61 -3.52
CA MET A 66 15.64 2.71 -4.10
C MET A 66 14.63 3.34 -3.14
N LEU A 67 14.96 3.44 -1.84
CA LEU A 67 14.10 4.10 -0.85
C LEU A 67 14.05 5.61 -1.06
N CYS A 68 12.84 6.13 -1.14
CA CYS A 68 12.58 7.55 -1.17
C CYS A 68 12.58 8.12 0.26
N PRO A 69 13.48 9.06 0.60
CA PRO A 69 13.49 9.71 1.91
C PRO A 69 12.19 10.49 2.13
N HIS A 70 11.76 10.62 3.38
CA HIS A 70 10.59 11.41 3.72
C HIS A 70 10.91 12.90 3.64
N GLY A 71 9.99 13.68 3.05
CA GLY A 71 10.18 15.11 2.82
C GLY A 71 8.99 15.75 2.12
N GLU A 72 9.24 16.61 1.15
CA GLU A 72 8.18 17.20 0.33
C GLU A 72 7.45 16.13 -0.53
N VAL A 73 6.24 16.46 -0.98
CA VAL A 73 5.39 15.56 -1.77
C VAL A 73 6.16 15.06 -2.99
N PRO A 74 6.32 13.74 -3.17
CA PRO A 74 7.24 13.22 -4.15
C PRO A 74 6.62 13.35 -5.55
N ILE A 75 7.39 13.90 -6.48
CA ILE A 75 6.97 14.04 -7.88
C ILE A 75 7.59 12.88 -8.68
N LEU A 76 6.78 12.15 -9.45
CA LEU A 76 7.23 10.97 -10.20
C LEU A 76 8.49 11.22 -11.03
N CYS A 77 8.54 12.35 -11.75
CA CYS A 77 9.71 12.70 -12.55
C CYS A 77 11.00 12.81 -11.72
N GLN A 78 10.90 13.35 -10.50
CA GLN A 78 12.04 13.46 -9.58
C GLN A 78 12.46 12.09 -9.09
N LEU A 79 11.50 11.25 -8.65
CA LEU A 79 11.75 9.88 -8.20
C LEU A 79 12.51 9.07 -9.25
N TRP A 80 12.02 9.08 -10.50
CA TRP A 80 12.67 8.37 -11.62
C TRP A 80 14.07 8.91 -11.90
N SER A 81 14.26 10.23 -11.86
CA SER A 81 15.59 10.83 -12.09
C SER A 81 16.61 10.46 -11.01
N GLN A 82 16.13 10.16 -9.80
CA GLN A 82 16.95 9.80 -8.64
C GLN A 82 17.06 8.28 -8.44
N GLY A 83 16.42 7.46 -9.28
CA GLY A 83 16.35 6.01 -9.10
C GLY A 83 15.58 5.57 -7.85
N GLN A 84 14.80 6.48 -7.25
CA GLN A 84 13.98 6.19 -6.09
C GLN A 84 12.66 5.59 -6.55
N GLN A 85 12.40 4.35 -6.14
CA GLN A 85 11.26 3.57 -6.61
C GLN A 85 10.38 3.04 -5.47
N VAL A 86 10.77 3.25 -4.21
CA VAL A 86 10.07 2.69 -3.05
C VAL A 86 9.71 3.81 -2.08
N ILE A 87 8.42 4.01 -1.82
CA ILE A 87 7.92 4.87 -0.76
C ILE A 87 7.44 3.98 0.39
N LEU A 88 8.00 4.17 1.58
CA LEU A 88 7.72 3.35 2.74
C LEU A 88 6.84 4.09 3.75
N SER A 89 5.55 3.79 3.75
CA SER A 89 4.60 4.28 4.75
C SER A 89 4.55 3.34 5.95
N TYR A 90 4.73 3.88 7.15
CA TYR A 90 4.86 3.09 8.38
C TYR A 90 3.97 3.65 9.49
N LYS A 91 3.14 2.81 10.11
CA LYS A 91 2.18 3.22 11.16
C LYS A 91 2.74 2.96 12.57
N ASP A 92 3.85 3.60 12.90
CA ASP A 92 4.41 3.68 14.25
C ASP A 92 5.12 5.04 14.46
N GLU A 93 4.64 5.84 15.41
CA GLU A 93 5.15 7.20 15.64
C GLU A 93 6.55 7.22 16.25
N THR A 94 6.89 6.21 17.07
CA THR A 94 8.19 6.10 17.72
C THR A 94 9.27 5.86 16.68
N SER A 95 9.11 4.84 15.83
CA SER A 95 10.03 4.55 14.72
C SER A 95 10.13 5.69 13.71
N MET A 96 9.03 6.42 13.45
CA MET A 96 9.06 7.60 12.56
C MET A 96 9.96 8.72 13.09
N SER A 97 10.10 8.87 14.40
CA SER A 97 11.00 9.87 14.98
C SER A 97 12.49 9.49 14.87
N GLN A 98 12.76 8.20 14.64
CA GLN A 98 14.11 7.62 14.60
C GLN A 98 14.61 7.41 13.16
N HIS A 99 13.74 7.47 12.16
CA HIS A 99 14.06 7.17 10.77
C HIS A 99 13.50 8.21 9.79
N GLU A 100 14.40 8.96 9.16
CA GLU A 100 14.08 10.01 8.19
C GLU A 100 13.50 9.47 6.87
N GLU A 101 13.56 8.17 6.62
CA GLU A 101 13.03 7.53 5.42
C GLU A 101 11.56 7.10 5.56
N LEU A 102 11.01 7.20 6.78
CA LEU A 102 9.65 6.76 7.07
C LEU A 102 8.61 7.82 6.72
N TRP A 103 7.74 7.46 5.79
CA TRP A 103 6.58 8.26 5.46
C TRP A 103 5.46 8.03 6.48
N PRO A 104 4.68 9.09 6.81
CA PRO A 104 3.52 8.95 7.67
C PRO A 104 2.56 7.91 7.13
N SER A 105 1.79 7.31 8.04
CA SER A 105 0.75 6.36 7.67
C SER A 105 -0.22 7.03 6.70
N ILE A 106 -0.29 6.48 5.48
CA ILE A 106 -1.18 7.00 4.45
C ILE A 106 -2.63 6.71 4.87
N PRO A 107 -3.52 7.72 4.94
CA PRO A 107 -4.90 7.52 5.30
C PRO A 107 -5.58 6.50 4.38
N TYR A 108 -6.21 5.49 4.98
CA TYR A 108 -6.89 4.42 4.25
C TYR A 108 -8.41 4.55 4.41
N TRP A 109 -9.09 4.82 3.31
CA TRP A 109 -10.53 5.06 3.25
C TRP A 109 -11.23 3.80 2.76
N TRP A 110 -12.16 3.30 3.57
CA TRP A 110 -12.94 2.12 3.21
C TRP A 110 -14.15 2.52 2.40
N GLY A 111 -14.46 1.79 1.32
CA GLY A 111 -15.61 2.07 0.46
C GLY A 111 -16.98 1.99 1.15
N ASN A 112 -17.05 1.53 2.40
CA ASN A 112 -18.26 1.53 3.22
C ASN A 112 -18.42 2.77 4.12
N GLN A 113 -17.44 3.67 4.14
CA GLN A 113 -17.52 4.92 4.89
C GLN A 113 -18.02 6.02 3.96
N ASN A 114 -19.09 6.72 4.36
CA ASN A 114 -19.61 7.92 3.67
C ASN A 114 -18.67 9.14 3.77
N SER A 115 -17.41 8.90 4.08
CA SER A 115 -16.41 9.93 4.23
C SER A 115 -15.94 10.31 2.82
N SER A 116 -16.68 11.23 2.18
CA SER A 116 -16.19 11.93 0.99
C SER A 116 -14.81 12.47 1.34
N PRO A 117 -13.74 12.08 0.63
CA PRO A 117 -12.44 12.65 0.92
C PRO A 117 -12.55 14.15 0.65
N SER A 118 -12.36 14.97 1.67
CA SER A 118 -11.92 16.33 1.44
C SER A 118 -10.54 16.16 0.78
N LEU A 119 -10.50 16.18 -0.55
CA LEU A 119 -9.28 16.07 -1.32
C LEU A 119 -8.38 17.24 -0.90
N VAL A 120 -7.44 16.97 0.01
CA VAL A 120 -6.43 17.96 0.38
C VAL A 120 -5.35 17.87 -0.68
N PRO A 121 -5.14 18.93 -1.49
CA PRO A 121 -4.09 18.93 -2.50
C PRO A 121 -2.73 18.66 -1.84
N GLY A 122 -1.90 17.84 -2.48
CA GLY A 122 -0.56 17.51 -1.99
C GLY A 122 -0.52 16.47 -0.85
N ARG A 123 -1.54 15.63 -0.68
CA ARG A 123 -1.47 14.49 0.24
C ARG A 123 -1.77 13.18 -0.46
N LEU A 124 -1.00 12.14 -0.12
CA LEU A 124 -1.30 10.77 -0.51
C LEU A 124 -2.48 10.24 0.32
N PHE A 125 -3.40 9.56 -0.34
CA PHE A 125 -4.48 8.81 0.30
C PHE A 125 -4.68 7.50 -0.43
N MET A 126 -5.16 6.49 0.28
CA MET A 126 -5.50 5.19 -0.28
C MET A 126 -6.99 4.95 -0.16
N THR A 127 -7.64 4.60 -1.27
CA THR A 127 -9.02 4.15 -1.26
C THR A 127 -9.06 2.65 -1.46
N GLY A 128 -9.71 2.00 -0.51
CA GLY A 128 -9.75 0.57 -0.36
C GLY A 128 -11.09 -0.01 -0.72
N ILE A 129 -11.10 -0.86 -1.73
CA ILE A 129 -12.28 -1.62 -2.19
C ILE A 129 -12.15 -3.09 -1.77
N ASN A 130 -11.65 -3.31 -0.56
CA ASN A 130 -11.60 -4.64 0.02
C ASN A 130 -13.05 -5.11 0.25
N LEU A 131 -13.49 -6.09 -0.54
CA LEU A 131 -14.76 -6.74 -0.30
C LEU A 131 -14.61 -7.63 0.93
N THR A 132 -15.01 -7.11 2.07
CA THR A 132 -15.24 -7.91 3.28
C THR A 132 -16.70 -7.76 3.64
N GLU A 133 -17.45 -8.82 3.37
CA GLU A 133 -18.87 -8.85 3.69
C GLU A 133 -19.11 -8.89 5.19
N LYS A 134 -20.30 -8.42 5.61
CA LYS A 134 -20.69 -8.47 7.02
C LYS A 134 -20.76 -9.91 7.52
N LEU A 135 -20.53 -10.09 8.82
CA LEU A 135 -20.62 -11.40 9.46
C LEU A 135 -21.94 -12.12 9.15
N GLU A 136 -23.06 -11.40 9.19
CA GLU A 136 -24.38 -11.92 8.83
C GLU A 136 -24.42 -12.53 7.43
N PHE A 137 -23.84 -11.85 6.44
CA PHE A 137 -23.76 -12.32 5.05
C PHE A 137 -22.89 -13.56 4.94
N VAL A 138 -21.75 -13.59 5.64
CA VAL A 138 -20.83 -14.74 5.66
C VAL A 138 -21.52 -15.96 6.28
N LEU A 139 -22.31 -15.77 7.34
CA LEU A 139 -23.03 -16.83 8.02
C LEU A 139 -24.12 -17.48 7.13
N VAL A 140 -24.77 -16.71 6.26
CA VAL A 140 -25.78 -17.25 5.31
C VAL A 140 -25.15 -17.77 4.00
N HIS A 141 -23.88 -17.45 3.72
CA HIS A 141 -23.15 -17.90 2.53
C HIS A 141 -21.85 -18.66 2.86
N PRO A 142 -21.88 -19.74 3.65
CA PRO A 142 -20.67 -20.42 4.12
C PRO A 142 -19.85 -21.09 3.00
N ALA A 143 -20.47 -21.36 1.85
CA ALA A 143 -19.80 -21.96 0.68
C ALA A 143 -19.24 -20.92 -0.30
N TRP A 144 -19.35 -19.63 0.00
CA TRP A 144 -18.82 -18.57 -0.86
C TRP A 144 -17.36 -18.31 -0.51
N SER A 145 -16.50 -18.48 -1.52
CA SER A 145 -15.11 -18.04 -1.42
C SER A 145 -15.01 -16.53 -1.57
N LEU A 146 -13.90 -15.96 -1.09
CA LEU A 146 -13.57 -14.55 -1.32
C LEU A 146 -13.52 -14.21 -2.82
N GLU A 147 -13.10 -15.15 -3.66
CA GLU A 147 -13.12 -15.00 -5.12
C GLU A 147 -14.55 -14.82 -5.65
N LYS A 148 -15.49 -15.69 -5.25
CA LYS A 148 -16.90 -15.58 -5.66
C LYS A 148 -17.53 -14.28 -5.22
N LEU A 149 -17.26 -13.88 -3.98
CA LEU A 149 -17.66 -12.59 -3.44
C LEU A 149 -17.13 -11.43 -4.29
N THR A 150 -15.84 -11.43 -4.60
CA THR A 150 -15.18 -10.39 -5.39
C THR A 150 -15.76 -10.32 -6.81
N GLN A 151 -15.90 -11.46 -7.49
CA GLN A 151 -16.49 -11.53 -8.84
C GLN A 151 -17.93 -11.01 -8.86
N TRP A 152 -18.71 -11.33 -7.82
CA TRP A 152 -20.08 -10.85 -7.69
C TRP A 152 -20.16 -9.33 -7.46
N GLY A 153 -19.29 -8.78 -6.62
CA GLY A 153 -19.24 -7.34 -6.32
C GLY A 153 -18.59 -6.48 -7.42
N LEU A 154 -17.74 -7.07 -8.26
CA LEU A 154 -16.91 -6.35 -9.24
C LEU A 154 -17.70 -5.45 -10.20
N PRO A 155 -18.85 -5.84 -10.77
CA PRO A 155 -19.61 -4.97 -11.66
C PRO A 155 -20.11 -3.69 -10.98
N TYR A 156 -20.62 -3.81 -9.74
CA TYR A 156 -21.10 -2.67 -8.94
C TYR A 156 -19.96 -1.72 -8.59
N LEU A 157 -18.83 -2.29 -8.23
CA LEU A 157 -17.60 -1.55 -7.97
C LEU A 157 -17.13 -0.79 -9.23
N CYS A 158 -17.07 -1.46 -10.38
CA CYS A 158 -16.68 -0.82 -11.64
C CYS A 158 -17.64 0.31 -12.03
N ALA A 159 -18.93 0.20 -11.73
CA ALA A 159 -19.88 1.28 -11.91
C ALA A 159 -19.56 2.47 -10.99
N TRP A 160 -19.39 2.21 -9.68
CA TRP A 160 -19.06 3.25 -8.70
C TRP A 160 -17.77 4.02 -9.04
N VAL A 161 -16.71 3.33 -9.46
CA VAL A 161 -15.42 3.96 -9.85
C VAL A 161 -15.59 4.89 -11.05
N ARG A 162 -16.47 4.56 -12.00
CA ARG A 162 -16.74 5.40 -13.17
C ARG A 162 -17.56 6.64 -12.84
N ASP A 163 -18.32 6.60 -11.75
CA ASP A 163 -19.16 7.70 -11.29
C ASP A 163 -18.41 8.68 -10.36
N GLN A 164 -17.14 8.40 -10.03
CA GLN A 164 -16.25 9.33 -9.32
C GLN A 164 -15.62 10.36 -10.28
#